data_AF-A0AAW0Z1E5-F1
#
_entry.id   AF-A0AAW0Z1E5-F1
#
_cell.length_a   1.000
_cell.length_b   1.000
_cell.length_c   1.000
_cell.angle_alpha   90.00
_cell.angle_beta   90.00
_cell.angle_gamma   90.00
#
_symmetry.space_group_name_H-M   'P 1'
#
loop_
_entity.id
_entity.type
_entity.pdbx_description
1 polymer ?
#
loop_
_entity_poly.entity_id
_entity_poly.type
_entity_poly.pdbx_seq_one_letter_code
_entity_poly.pdbx_strand_id
1 'polypeptide(L)'
;MPRVKASRSTFALAVVALLFISFFLLSEPSYDLNFDEDLIGEREHGSSPLDTVRTGQKAINQWLSATDLSLPRGLQFTSDGLVRGWDAVHELLKKGGLKKKDKNRFQRVMEKHPILELMEQGKKRWDDLLARQSKTLPQAVTEYTRRYGRAPPKGFEEWWQFCKRNQYDQINRDIEPYFALSPELFRKRVDALTETAHTAHSQITLSPEGESSLYGERAISARPKLLFSLLRPIAQLLPADITFSMSDHDLGSWILGDDQKQAALSAVKEGRYLSEADLKPFEKKEGRQPVKGLVSACPEGTPGWNRGVAKRDGLPLDQPSPGESLSFAAELM
;
A
#
# COMPACT_ATOMS: atom_id res chain seq x y z
N MET A 1 1.13 -60.54 -55.68
CA MET A 1 1.33 -59.41 -54.72
C MET A 1 2.62 -59.66 -53.95
N PRO A 2 3.65 -58.79 -54.06
CA PRO A 2 4.88 -59.02 -53.32
C PRO A 2 4.63 -58.70 -51.84
N ARG A 3 4.79 -59.71 -50.97
CA ARG A 3 4.79 -59.52 -49.52
C ARG A 3 6.15 -58.98 -49.11
N VAL A 4 6.23 -57.67 -48.89
CA VAL A 4 7.43 -57.03 -48.33
C VAL A 4 7.59 -57.51 -46.89
N LYS A 5 8.66 -58.27 -46.61
CA LYS A 5 9.03 -58.64 -45.24
C LYS A 5 9.75 -57.46 -44.60
N ALA A 6 9.00 -56.63 -43.87
CA ALA A 6 9.60 -55.61 -43.01
C ALA A 6 10.30 -56.31 -41.84
N SER A 7 11.58 -56.04 -41.67
CA SER A 7 12.34 -56.44 -40.49
C SER A 7 11.77 -55.78 -39.24
N ARG A 8 11.90 -56.44 -38.08
CA ARG A 8 11.57 -55.83 -36.78
C ARG A 8 12.30 -54.49 -36.56
N SER A 9 13.49 -54.33 -37.14
CA SER A 9 14.24 -53.08 -37.09
C SER A 9 13.62 -51.96 -37.93
N THR A 10 13.04 -52.25 -39.10
CA THR A 10 12.38 -51.22 -39.92
C THR A 10 11.03 -50.81 -39.34
N PHE A 11 10.32 -51.73 -38.66
CA PHE A 11 9.12 -51.37 -37.89
C PHE A 11 9.47 -50.48 -36.69
N ALA A 12 10.53 -50.81 -35.93
CA ALA A 12 10.99 -49.99 -34.82
C ALA A 12 11.43 -48.59 -35.26
N LEU A 13 12.18 -48.49 -36.37
CA LEU A 13 12.58 -47.20 -36.95
C LEU A 13 11.38 -46.37 -37.43
N ALA A 14 10.37 -47.00 -38.02
CA ALA A 14 9.15 -46.30 -38.44
C ALA A 14 8.33 -45.80 -37.24
N VAL A 15 8.25 -46.56 -36.15
CA VAL A 15 7.61 -46.12 -34.90
C VAL A 15 8.39 -44.98 -34.25
N VAL A 16 9.72 -45.06 -34.20
CA VAL A 16 10.56 -43.98 -33.68
C VAL A 16 10.42 -42.72 -34.53
N ALA A 17 10.40 -42.84 -35.87
CA ALA A 17 10.19 -41.70 -36.76
C ALA A 17 8.80 -41.07 -36.60
N LEU A 18 7.75 -41.88 -36.43
CA LEU A 18 6.39 -41.40 -36.17
C LEU A 18 6.28 -40.72 -34.80
N LEU A 19 6.95 -41.25 -33.77
CA LEU A 19 7.02 -40.61 -32.46
C LEU A 19 7.80 -39.28 -32.51
N PHE A 20 8.89 -39.22 -33.27
CA PHE A 20 9.68 -38.01 -33.47
C PHE A 20 8.87 -36.93 -34.23
N ILE A 21 8.15 -37.32 -35.29
CA ILE A 21 7.28 -36.41 -36.05
C ILE A 21 6.09 -35.95 -35.21
N SER A 22 5.53 -36.82 -34.35
CA SER A 22 4.47 -36.43 -33.41
C SER A 22 4.95 -35.47 -32.33
N PHE A 23 6.22 -35.56 -31.92
CA PHE A 23 6.84 -34.64 -30.97
C PHE A 23 7.03 -33.23 -31.57
N PHE A 24 7.31 -33.14 -32.88
CA PHE A 24 7.47 -31.85 -33.57
C PHE A 24 6.15 -31.24 -34.08
N LEU A 25 5.10 -32.03 -34.33
CA LEU A 25 3.80 -31.53 -34.81
C LEU A 25 2.80 -31.18 -33.68
N LEU A 26 3.04 -31.64 -32.44
CA LEU A 26 2.21 -31.34 -31.26
C LEU A 26 2.88 -30.37 -30.27
N SER A 27 4.04 -29.83 -30.61
CA SER A 27 4.68 -28.76 -29.82
C SER A 27 4.06 -27.42 -30.21
N GLU A 28 3.22 -26.86 -29.35
CA GLU A 28 2.82 -25.45 -29.48
C GLU A 28 4.05 -24.54 -29.35
N PRO A 29 4.11 -23.39 -30.06
CA PRO A 29 5.20 -22.44 -29.88
C PRO A 29 5.04 -21.75 -28.52
N SER A 30 5.83 -22.16 -27.53
CA SER A 30 6.06 -21.31 -26.35
C SER A 30 6.98 -20.17 -26.76
N TYR A 31 6.45 -18.95 -26.76
CA TYR A 31 7.29 -17.76 -26.80
C TYR A 31 8.06 -17.69 -25.48
N ASP A 32 9.38 -17.83 -25.58
CA ASP A 32 10.30 -17.64 -24.46
C ASP A 32 10.54 -16.15 -24.25
N LEU A 33 10.03 -15.63 -23.13
CA LEU A 33 10.34 -14.31 -22.58
C LEU A 33 10.98 -14.46 -21.19
N ASN A 34 11.80 -15.50 -20.97
CA ASN A 34 12.58 -15.63 -19.74
C ASN A 34 13.98 -15.06 -19.93
N PHE A 35 14.17 -13.82 -19.46
CA PHE A 35 15.48 -13.17 -19.34
C PHE A 35 16.22 -13.55 -18.03
N ASP A 36 15.72 -14.53 -17.27
CA ASP A 36 16.14 -14.79 -15.88
C ASP A 36 16.68 -16.21 -15.61
N GLU A 37 16.83 -17.08 -16.61
CA GLU A 37 17.19 -18.49 -16.36
C GLU A 37 18.69 -18.84 -16.40
N ASP A 38 19.59 -17.85 -16.36
CA ASP A 38 21.04 -18.07 -16.19
C ASP A 38 21.53 -17.84 -14.74
N LEU A 39 20.63 -17.63 -13.76
CA LEU A 39 21.02 -17.42 -12.35
C LEU A 39 20.47 -18.43 -11.35
N ILE A 40 19.74 -19.46 -11.78
CA ILE A 40 19.25 -20.50 -10.87
C ILE A 40 20.13 -21.75 -11.00
N GLY A 41 21.36 -21.64 -10.51
CA GLY A 41 21.96 -22.79 -9.85
C GLY A 41 21.22 -22.97 -8.53
N GLU A 42 20.57 -24.12 -8.33
CA GLU A 42 19.99 -24.51 -7.04
C GLU A 42 21.06 -24.39 -5.94
N ARG A 43 21.07 -23.26 -5.24
CA ARG A 43 21.76 -23.11 -3.96
C ARG A 43 20.70 -23.23 -2.89
N GLU A 44 20.86 -24.24 -2.04
CA GLU A 44 20.11 -24.40 -0.80
C GLU A 44 19.80 -23.02 -0.18
N HIS A 45 18.51 -22.71 -0.08
CA HIS A 45 18.02 -21.44 0.43
C HIS A 45 18.34 -21.33 1.93
N GLY A 46 19.53 -20.82 2.24
CA GLY A 46 19.86 -20.35 3.57
C GLY A 46 18.95 -19.18 3.94
N SER A 47 18.37 -19.24 5.14
CA SER A 47 17.51 -18.20 5.71
C SER A 47 18.06 -16.79 5.48
N SER A 48 17.24 -15.87 4.94
CA SER A 48 17.62 -14.47 4.81
C SER A 48 17.92 -13.85 6.19
N PRO A 49 18.92 -12.95 6.32
CA PRO A 49 19.07 -12.10 7.48
C PRO A 49 17.77 -11.39 7.90
N LEU A 50 16.92 -10.92 6.96
CA LEU A 50 15.64 -10.27 7.33
C LEU A 50 14.55 -11.27 7.73
N ASP A 51 14.58 -12.52 7.24
CA ASP A 51 13.61 -13.56 7.63
C ASP A 51 13.77 -13.99 9.09
N THR A 52 14.99 -13.88 9.64
CA THR A 52 15.25 -14.27 11.04
C THR A 52 14.61 -13.34 12.08
N VAL A 53 14.00 -12.22 11.66
CA VAL A 53 13.36 -11.22 12.52
C VAL A 53 11.95 -11.64 12.96
N ARG A 54 11.28 -12.59 12.29
CA ARG A 54 9.85 -12.89 12.53
C ARG A 54 9.53 -14.24 13.17
N THR A 55 10.51 -15.03 13.60
CA THR A 55 10.24 -16.29 14.30
C THR A 55 9.89 -16.05 15.77
N GLY A 56 8.65 -16.32 16.16
CA GLY A 56 8.07 -16.02 17.49
C GLY A 56 8.79 -16.63 18.69
N GLN A 57 9.70 -17.59 18.50
CA GLN A 57 10.53 -18.16 19.57
C GLN A 57 11.74 -17.30 19.97
N LYS A 58 12.09 -16.24 19.21
CA LYS A 58 13.18 -15.31 19.55
C LYS A 58 12.74 -14.02 20.26
N ALA A 59 11.44 -13.75 20.33
CA ALA A 59 10.89 -12.48 20.83
C ALA A 59 11.25 -12.19 22.32
N ILE A 60 11.37 -13.22 23.15
CA ILE A 60 11.65 -13.05 24.59
C ILE A 60 13.11 -12.60 24.83
N ASN A 61 14.07 -13.13 24.08
CA ASN A 61 15.48 -12.72 24.18
C ASN A 61 15.73 -11.36 23.50
N GLN A 62 14.92 -10.99 22.51
CA GLN A 62 14.99 -9.69 21.81
C GLN A 62 14.45 -8.54 22.67
N TRP A 63 13.50 -8.81 23.57
CA TRP A 63 12.97 -7.81 24.52
C TRP A 63 13.99 -7.45 25.63
N LEU A 64 14.88 -8.37 25.97
CA LEU A 64 15.90 -8.20 27.03
C LEU A 64 17.29 -7.80 26.49
N SER A 65 17.50 -7.82 25.18
CA SER A 65 18.79 -7.50 24.54
C SER A 65 18.67 -6.26 23.66
N ALA A 66 19.38 -5.19 24.03
CA ALA A 66 19.50 -3.98 23.20
C ALA A 66 20.29 -4.21 21.88
N THR A 67 20.83 -5.40 21.66
CA THR A 67 21.61 -5.76 20.46
C THR A 67 21.03 -6.97 19.77
N ASP A 68 20.60 -6.80 18.52
CA ASP A 68 20.21 -7.92 17.67
C ASP A 68 21.44 -8.76 17.32
N LEU A 69 21.40 -10.04 17.70
CA LEU A 69 22.44 -11.01 17.41
C LEU A 69 22.56 -11.33 15.92
N SER A 70 21.62 -10.91 15.06
CA SER A 70 21.67 -11.04 13.60
C SER A 70 22.59 -9.99 12.94
N LEU A 71 22.75 -8.83 13.59
CA LEU A 71 23.58 -7.74 13.11
C LEU A 71 25.05 -7.94 13.50
N PRO A 72 26.02 -7.59 12.64
CA PRO A 72 27.41 -7.50 13.06
C PRO A 72 27.60 -6.57 14.27
N ARG A 73 28.59 -6.89 15.10
CA ARG A 73 28.90 -6.13 16.31
C ARG A 73 29.26 -4.68 15.93
N GLY A 74 28.47 -3.71 16.42
CA GLY A 74 28.60 -2.29 16.09
C GLY A 74 27.39 -1.69 15.36
N LEU A 75 26.51 -2.53 14.79
CA LEU A 75 25.21 -2.09 14.28
C LEU A 75 24.10 -2.29 15.32
N GLN A 76 23.18 -1.33 15.40
CA GLN A 76 22.04 -1.37 16.32
C GLN A 76 20.77 -0.96 15.59
N PHE A 77 19.68 -1.68 15.84
CA PHE A 77 18.33 -1.21 15.49
C PHE A 77 17.89 -0.17 16.51
N THR A 78 17.55 1.03 16.05
CA THR A 78 17.00 2.09 16.88
C THR A 78 15.47 2.01 16.93
N SER A 79 14.86 2.64 17.94
CA SER A 79 13.40 2.62 18.18
C SER A 79 12.58 3.30 17.06
N ASP A 80 13.24 4.03 16.17
CA ASP A 80 12.69 4.63 14.96
C ASP A 80 12.68 3.66 13.76
N GLY A 81 13.14 2.42 13.93
CA GLY A 81 13.17 1.40 12.86
C GLY A 81 14.40 1.45 11.96
N LEU A 82 15.37 2.33 12.24
CA LEU A 82 16.60 2.46 11.46
C LEU A 82 17.72 1.57 12.03
N VAL A 83 18.66 1.16 11.17
CA VAL A 83 19.91 0.50 11.60
C VAL A 83 21.02 1.55 11.62
N ARG A 84 21.58 1.84 12.80
CA ARG A 84 22.66 2.80 12.99
C ARG A 84 23.99 2.10 13.28
N GLY A 85 25.09 2.85 13.15
CA GLY A 85 26.45 2.37 13.42
C GLY A 85 27.28 2.00 12.18
N TRP A 86 26.76 2.29 10.98
CA TRP A 86 27.46 2.04 9.72
C TRP A 86 28.80 2.78 9.62
N ASP A 87 28.93 3.97 10.20
CA ASP A 87 30.19 4.73 10.22
C ASP A 87 31.28 4.04 11.03
N ALA A 88 30.94 3.56 12.23
CA ALA A 88 31.86 2.85 13.10
C ALA A 88 32.32 1.53 12.45
N VAL A 89 31.40 0.85 11.77
CA VAL A 89 31.64 -0.36 10.98
C VAL A 89 32.56 -0.07 9.80
N HIS A 90 32.30 1.01 9.05
CA HIS A 90 33.08 1.42 7.90
C HIS A 90 34.53 1.76 8.30
N GLU A 91 34.72 2.47 9.42
CA GLU A 91 36.04 2.76 9.97
C GLU A 91 36.75 1.50 10.52
N LEU A 92 36.02 0.54 11.10
CA LEU A 92 36.54 -0.77 11.50
C LEU A 92 36.99 -1.63 10.31
N LEU A 93 36.24 -1.57 9.20
CA LEU A 93 36.60 -2.22 7.93
C LEU A 93 37.90 -1.63 7.37
N LYS A 94 38.03 -0.29 7.33
CA LYS A 94 39.25 0.39 6.89
C LYS A 94 40.48 0.03 7.74
N LYS A 95 40.30 -0.10 9.06
CA LYS A 95 41.39 -0.42 10.01
C LYS A 95 41.71 -1.92 10.11
N GLY A 96 40.94 -2.79 9.44
CA GLY A 96 41.23 -4.22 9.32
C GLY A 96 40.92 -5.10 10.55
N GLY A 97 40.29 -4.55 11.60
CA GLY A 97 40.16 -5.16 12.95
C GLY A 97 38.99 -6.13 13.17
N LEU A 98 38.20 -6.46 12.15
CA LEU A 98 37.06 -7.37 12.29
C LEU A 98 37.49 -8.83 12.50
N LYS A 99 36.87 -9.50 13.48
CA LYS A 99 37.03 -10.95 13.67
C LYS A 99 36.50 -11.70 12.44
N LYS A 100 37.07 -12.87 12.12
CA LYS A 100 36.70 -13.68 10.93
C LYS A 100 35.18 -13.91 10.81
N LYS A 101 34.48 -14.16 11.92
CA LYS A 101 33.02 -14.34 11.97
C LYS A 101 32.26 -13.08 11.53
N ASP A 102 32.70 -11.91 11.97
CA ASP A 102 32.07 -10.63 11.66
C ASP A 102 32.40 -10.20 10.21
N LYS A 103 33.63 -10.45 9.73
CA LYS A 103 33.99 -10.29 8.30
C LYS A 103 33.08 -11.11 7.40
N ASN A 104 32.87 -12.39 7.72
CA ASN A 104 31.96 -13.26 6.95
C ASN A 104 30.49 -12.85 7.04
N ARG A 105 30.06 -12.15 8.10
CA ARG A 105 28.69 -11.63 8.20
C ARG A 105 28.54 -10.35 7.38
N PHE A 106 29.49 -9.43 7.47
CA PHE A 106 29.52 -8.22 6.64
C PHE A 106 29.60 -8.54 5.16
N GLN A 107 30.50 -9.45 4.79
CA GLN A 107 30.66 -9.89 3.42
C GLN A 107 29.33 -10.43 2.86
N ARG A 108 28.58 -11.24 3.62
CA ARG A 108 27.25 -11.72 3.21
C ARG A 108 26.21 -10.61 3.05
N VAL A 109 26.23 -9.58 3.90
CA VAL A 109 25.31 -8.42 3.79
C VAL A 109 25.68 -7.52 2.61
N MET A 110 26.97 -7.40 2.30
CA MET A 110 27.48 -6.61 1.17
C MET A 110 27.37 -7.33 -0.17
N GLU A 111 27.45 -8.67 -0.17
CA GLU A 111 27.36 -9.51 -1.37
C GLU A 111 25.97 -9.49 -2.03
N LYS A 112 24.90 -9.33 -1.24
CA LYS A 112 23.53 -9.17 -1.76
C LYS A 112 23.04 -7.76 -1.45
N HIS A 113 22.94 -6.91 -2.48
CA HIS A 113 22.45 -5.55 -2.32
C HIS A 113 21.02 -5.57 -1.71
N PRO A 114 20.73 -4.80 -0.64
CA PRO A 114 19.44 -4.84 0.06
C PRO A 114 18.22 -4.65 -0.84
N ILE A 115 18.36 -3.86 -1.92
CA ILE A 115 17.29 -3.67 -2.92
C ILE A 115 16.80 -4.99 -3.53
N LEU A 116 17.68 -5.96 -3.77
CA LEU A 116 17.28 -7.23 -4.39
C LEU A 116 16.36 -8.02 -3.46
N GLU A 117 16.64 -7.95 -2.16
CA GLU A 117 15.77 -8.55 -1.15
C GLU A 117 14.45 -7.78 -1.00
N LEU A 118 14.47 -6.45 -1.02
CA LEU A 118 13.24 -5.65 -1.00
C LEU A 118 12.38 -5.90 -2.24
N MET A 119 13.00 -6.08 -3.41
CA MET A 119 12.32 -6.47 -4.65
C MET A 119 11.71 -7.86 -4.53
N GLU A 120 12.45 -8.84 -4.02
CA GLU A 120 11.98 -10.21 -3.80
C GLU A 120 10.80 -10.24 -2.81
N GLN A 121 10.90 -9.51 -1.69
CA GLN A 121 9.80 -9.36 -0.75
C GLN A 121 8.60 -8.62 -1.35
N GLY A 122 8.85 -7.58 -2.16
CA GLY A 122 7.81 -6.86 -2.88
C GLY A 122 7.05 -7.76 -3.84
N LYS A 123 7.78 -8.55 -4.63
CA LYS A 123 7.23 -9.57 -5.53
C LYS A 123 6.41 -10.60 -4.77
N LYS A 124 6.93 -11.15 -3.67
CA LYS A 124 6.19 -12.09 -2.82
C LYS A 124 4.90 -11.48 -2.27
N ARG A 125 4.95 -10.26 -1.72
CA ARG A 125 3.75 -9.57 -1.22
C ARG A 125 2.73 -9.32 -2.33
N TRP A 126 3.20 -9.00 -3.53
CA TRP A 126 2.35 -8.82 -4.71
C TRP A 126 1.69 -10.14 -5.13
N ASP A 127 2.45 -11.23 -5.21
CA ASP A 127 1.95 -12.55 -5.58
C ASP A 127 0.93 -13.07 -4.54
N ASP A 128 1.24 -12.93 -3.24
CA ASP A 128 0.32 -13.23 -2.14
C ASP A 128 -0.97 -12.40 -2.24
N LEU A 129 -0.85 -11.14 -2.65
CA LEU A 129 -1.99 -10.24 -2.84
C LEU A 129 -2.85 -10.66 -4.05
N LEU A 130 -2.24 -11.08 -5.16
CA LEU A 130 -2.96 -11.59 -6.32
C LEU A 130 -3.64 -12.95 -6.03
N ALA A 131 -2.99 -13.79 -5.23
CA ALA A 131 -3.52 -15.08 -4.82
C ALA A 131 -4.78 -14.94 -3.95
N ARG A 132 -4.83 -13.96 -3.04
CA ARG A 132 -6.00 -13.68 -2.18
C ARG A 132 -7.13 -12.92 -2.89
N GLN A 133 -6.95 -12.47 -4.12
CA GLN A 133 -7.97 -11.72 -4.85
C GLN A 133 -9.19 -12.59 -5.15
N SER A 134 -10.38 -12.14 -4.74
CA SER A 134 -11.65 -12.84 -5.00
C SER A 134 -11.89 -13.03 -6.51
N LYS A 135 -12.11 -14.28 -6.94
CA LYS A 135 -12.30 -14.63 -8.35
C LYS A 135 -13.77 -14.63 -8.78
N THR A 136 -14.68 -14.76 -7.82
CA THR A 136 -16.13 -14.71 -8.03
C THR A 136 -16.78 -13.62 -7.16
N LEU A 137 -17.95 -13.12 -7.58
CA LEU A 137 -18.70 -12.14 -6.81
C LEU A 137 -19.03 -12.66 -5.40
N PRO A 138 -19.54 -13.89 -5.19
CA PRO A 138 -19.82 -14.39 -3.84
C PRO A 138 -18.59 -14.39 -2.93
N GLN A 139 -17.41 -14.71 -3.47
CA GLN A 139 -16.15 -14.60 -2.73
C GLN A 139 -15.83 -13.15 -2.38
N ALA A 140 -16.05 -12.20 -3.30
CA ALA A 140 -15.83 -10.78 -3.05
C ALA A 140 -16.77 -10.22 -1.99
N VAL A 141 -18.05 -10.61 -2.01
CA VAL A 141 -19.03 -10.24 -0.99
C VAL A 141 -18.65 -10.80 0.38
N THR A 142 -18.24 -12.07 0.42
CA THR A 142 -17.78 -12.73 1.66
C THR A 142 -16.56 -12.04 2.23
N GLU A 143 -15.56 -11.76 1.38
CA GLU A 143 -14.34 -11.07 1.79
C GLU A 143 -14.62 -9.63 2.23
N TYR A 144 -15.44 -8.88 1.50
CA TYR A 144 -15.85 -7.53 1.89
C TYR A 144 -16.52 -7.53 3.27
N THR A 145 -17.46 -8.45 3.50
CA THR A 145 -18.15 -8.58 4.78
C THR A 145 -17.19 -8.97 5.91
N ARG A 146 -16.29 -9.92 5.66
CA ARG A 146 -15.26 -10.34 6.62
C ARG A 146 -14.31 -9.20 6.97
N ARG A 147 -13.93 -8.37 6.00
CA ARG A 147 -12.92 -7.33 6.13
C ARG A 147 -13.47 -6.05 6.76
N TYR A 148 -14.70 -5.67 6.45
CA TYR A 148 -15.31 -4.40 6.87
C TYR A 148 -16.51 -4.56 7.82
N GLY A 149 -16.94 -5.79 8.12
CA GLY A 149 -18.05 -6.04 9.03
C GLY A 149 -19.41 -5.54 8.53
N ARG A 150 -19.56 -5.24 7.24
CA ARG A 150 -20.77 -4.67 6.64
C ARG A 150 -21.04 -5.27 5.27
N ALA A 151 -22.31 -5.24 4.85
CA ALA A 151 -22.68 -5.63 3.50
C ALA A 151 -22.05 -4.68 2.46
N PRO A 152 -21.67 -5.19 1.27
CA PRO A 152 -21.23 -4.35 0.18
C PRO A 152 -22.30 -3.32 -0.24
N PRO A 153 -21.89 -2.15 -0.75
CA PRO A 153 -22.82 -1.11 -1.18
C PRO A 153 -23.68 -1.54 -2.38
N LYS A 154 -24.77 -0.80 -2.65
CA LYS A 154 -25.50 -0.94 -3.91
C LYS A 154 -24.57 -0.64 -5.09
N GLY A 155 -24.65 -1.42 -6.16
CA GLY A 155 -23.75 -1.31 -7.32
C GLY A 155 -22.41 -2.04 -7.16
N PHE A 156 -22.26 -2.88 -6.12
CA PHE A 156 -21.01 -3.59 -5.86
C PHE A 156 -20.64 -4.61 -6.94
N GLU A 157 -21.62 -5.20 -7.63
CA GLU A 157 -21.36 -6.12 -8.76
C GLU A 157 -20.64 -5.38 -9.88
N GLU A 158 -21.19 -4.26 -10.32
CA GLU A 158 -20.66 -3.42 -11.39
C GLU A 158 -19.26 -2.93 -11.03
N TRP A 159 -19.08 -2.47 -9.78
CA TRP A 159 -17.78 -2.11 -9.25
C TRP A 159 -16.81 -3.30 -9.25
N TRP A 160 -17.22 -4.48 -8.77
CA TRP A 160 -16.35 -5.67 -8.75
C TRP A 160 -15.93 -6.12 -10.15
N GLN A 161 -16.83 -6.07 -11.13
CA GLN A 161 -16.52 -6.40 -12.53
C GLN A 161 -15.48 -5.42 -13.11
N PHE A 162 -15.59 -4.14 -12.79
CA PHE A 162 -14.56 -3.14 -13.12
C PHE A 162 -13.24 -3.44 -12.40
N CYS A 163 -13.31 -3.80 -11.11
CA CYS A 163 -12.14 -4.01 -10.26
C CYS A 163 -11.40 -5.31 -10.50
N LYS A 164 -11.97 -6.30 -11.22
CA LYS A 164 -11.26 -7.52 -11.62
C LYS A 164 -9.88 -7.27 -12.25
N ARG A 165 -9.68 -6.09 -12.84
CA ARG A 165 -8.43 -5.69 -13.51
C ARG A 165 -7.55 -4.72 -12.72
N ASN A 166 -7.98 -4.19 -11.57
CA ASN A 166 -7.16 -3.24 -10.80
C ASN A 166 -7.36 -3.33 -9.27
N GLN A 167 -6.49 -2.69 -8.48
CA GLN A 167 -6.52 -2.72 -7.01
C GLN A 167 -7.12 -1.42 -6.43
N TYR A 168 -7.96 -1.54 -5.40
CA TYR A 168 -8.78 -0.41 -4.90
C TYR A 168 -8.90 -0.30 -3.37
N ASP A 169 -7.97 -0.90 -2.62
CA ASP A 169 -8.01 -0.87 -1.15
C ASP A 169 -7.98 0.56 -0.57
N GLN A 170 -7.40 1.51 -1.31
CA GLN A 170 -7.29 2.91 -0.92
C GLN A 170 -8.65 3.57 -0.67
N ILE A 171 -9.66 3.26 -1.49
CA ILE A 171 -10.98 3.89 -1.40
C ILE A 171 -11.58 3.66 -0.01
N ASN A 172 -11.60 2.41 0.45
CA ASN A 172 -12.14 2.09 1.77
C ASN A 172 -11.36 2.78 2.89
N ARG A 173 -10.02 2.82 2.82
CA ARG A 173 -9.18 3.50 3.82
C ARG A 173 -9.56 4.97 3.98
N ASP A 174 -9.93 5.62 2.87
CA ASP A 174 -10.25 7.06 2.85
C ASP A 174 -11.67 7.33 3.33
N ILE A 175 -12.63 6.45 3.01
CA ILE A 175 -14.04 6.64 3.42
C ILE A 175 -14.36 6.05 4.80
N GLU A 176 -13.53 5.13 5.32
CA GLU A 176 -13.83 4.37 6.54
C GLU A 176 -14.15 5.25 7.76
N PRO A 177 -13.39 6.32 8.05
CA PRO A 177 -13.68 7.18 9.20
C PRO A 177 -15.07 7.81 9.16
N TYR A 178 -15.64 8.04 7.97
CA TYR A 178 -16.95 8.67 7.85
C TYR A 178 -18.12 7.74 8.17
N PHE A 179 -17.91 6.42 8.24
CA PHE A 179 -18.93 5.50 8.75
C PHE A 179 -19.17 5.64 10.26
N ALA A 180 -18.30 6.38 10.97
CA ALA A 180 -18.56 6.77 12.36
C ALA A 180 -19.68 7.82 12.47
N LEU A 181 -20.11 8.44 11.37
CA LEU A 181 -21.21 9.39 11.35
C LEU A 181 -22.52 8.67 11.02
N SER A 182 -23.60 9.04 11.72
CA SER A 182 -24.92 8.58 11.31
C SER A 182 -25.24 9.10 9.90
N PRO A 183 -26.06 8.39 9.09
CA PRO A 183 -26.40 8.85 7.74
C PRO A 183 -27.02 10.26 7.71
N GLU A 184 -27.81 10.60 8.74
CA GLU A 184 -28.39 11.94 8.89
C GLU A 184 -27.32 13.00 9.15
N LEU A 185 -26.42 12.76 10.11
CA LEU A 185 -25.35 13.69 10.44
C LEU A 185 -24.38 13.88 9.27
N PHE A 186 -24.03 12.80 8.56
CA PHE A 186 -23.18 12.85 7.38
C PHE A 186 -23.78 13.76 6.30
N ARG A 187 -25.06 13.55 5.94
CA ARG A 187 -25.75 14.38 4.94
C ARG A 187 -25.82 15.84 5.37
N LYS A 188 -26.25 16.10 6.60
CA LYS A 188 -26.30 17.46 7.17
C LYS A 188 -24.96 18.20 7.03
N ARG A 189 -23.84 17.50 7.29
CA ARG A 189 -22.49 18.08 7.19
C ARG A 189 -22.05 18.28 5.73
N VAL A 190 -22.38 17.35 4.84
CA VAL A 190 -22.13 17.50 3.39
C VAL A 190 -22.90 18.70 2.82
N ASP A 191 -24.17 18.86 3.20
CA ASP A 191 -24.99 19.98 2.76
C ASP A 191 -24.40 21.32 3.24
N ALA A 192 -23.93 21.39 4.49
CA ALA A 192 -23.27 22.58 5.03
C ALA A 192 -21.93 22.94 4.32
N LEU A 193 -21.26 21.97 3.68
CA LEU A 193 -20.05 22.28 2.89
C LEU A 193 -20.37 23.16 1.67
N THR A 194 -21.58 23.08 1.12
CA THR A 194 -22.00 23.89 -0.03
C THR A 194 -22.04 25.38 0.30
N GLU A 195 -22.31 25.71 1.57
CA GLU A 195 -22.40 27.08 2.08
C GLU A 195 -21.06 27.60 2.62
N THR A 196 -20.04 26.73 2.72
CA THR A 196 -18.76 27.08 3.32
C THR A 196 -17.84 27.75 2.31
N ALA A 197 -17.51 29.01 2.57
CA ALA A 197 -16.53 29.77 1.79
C ALA A 197 -15.17 29.05 1.77
N HIS A 198 -14.51 29.01 0.61
CA HIS A 198 -13.19 28.37 0.36
C HIS A 198 -13.16 26.84 0.21
N THR A 199 -14.31 26.16 0.22
CA THR A 199 -14.35 24.67 0.22
C THR A 199 -15.20 24.08 -0.89
N ALA A 200 -16.26 24.76 -1.32
CA ALA A 200 -17.16 24.30 -2.37
C ALA A 200 -17.23 25.29 -3.54
N HIS A 201 -16.07 25.62 -4.11
CA HIS A 201 -15.98 26.53 -5.25
C HIS A 201 -16.64 25.98 -6.53
N SER A 202 -16.73 24.66 -6.64
CA SER A 202 -17.47 23.98 -7.69
C SER A 202 -18.19 22.77 -7.12
N GLN A 203 -19.35 22.48 -7.69
CA GLN A 203 -20.23 21.40 -7.29
C GLN A 203 -20.62 20.61 -8.54
N ILE A 204 -20.49 19.29 -8.47
CA ILE A 204 -20.89 18.36 -9.53
C ILE A 204 -22.03 17.52 -9.00
N THR A 205 -23.19 17.57 -9.66
CA THR A 205 -24.27 16.63 -9.40
C THR A 205 -24.35 15.63 -10.54
N LEU A 206 -24.18 14.34 -10.20
CA LEU A 206 -24.36 13.23 -11.12
C LEU A 206 -25.74 12.65 -10.88
N SER A 207 -26.57 12.63 -11.92
CA SER A 207 -27.91 12.04 -11.89
C SER A 207 -27.97 10.82 -12.82
N PRO A 208 -28.42 9.64 -12.35
CA PRO A 208 -28.58 8.47 -13.20
C PRO A 208 -29.78 8.58 -14.15
N GLU A 209 -30.83 9.31 -13.76
CA GLU A 209 -32.09 9.44 -14.51
C GLU A 209 -32.25 10.80 -15.18
N GLY A 210 -31.59 11.84 -14.64
CA GLY A 210 -31.66 13.22 -15.11
C GLY A 210 -30.39 13.73 -15.76
N GLU A 211 -30.37 15.04 -16.02
CA GLU A 211 -29.17 15.70 -16.52
C GLU A 211 -28.18 15.95 -15.37
N SER A 212 -26.96 15.42 -15.52
CA SER A 212 -25.87 15.76 -14.62
C SER A 212 -25.42 17.21 -14.82
N SER A 213 -25.05 17.91 -13.75
CA SER A 213 -24.75 19.34 -13.77
C SER A 213 -23.44 19.70 -13.06
N LEU A 214 -22.82 20.79 -13.52
CA LEU A 214 -21.64 21.42 -12.91
C LEU A 214 -21.98 22.90 -12.65
N TYR A 215 -21.83 23.35 -11.41
CA TYR A 215 -22.16 24.70 -10.99
C TYR A 215 -21.24 25.20 -9.86
N GLY A 216 -21.41 26.45 -9.43
CA GLY A 216 -20.54 27.15 -8.47
C GLY A 216 -19.62 28.18 -9.13
N GLU A 217 -19.02 29.03 -8.31
CA GLU A 217 -18.18 30.18 -8.72
C GLU A 217 -17.07 29.80 -9.70
N ARG A 218 -16.44 28.63 -9.49
CA ARG A 218 -15.30 28.16 -10.28
C ARG A 218 -15.68 27.16 -11.37
N ALA A 219 -16.97 26.91 -11.62
CA ALA A 219 -17.45 25.96 -12.64
C ALA A 219 -16.93 26.26 -14.05
N ILE A 220 -16.60 27.51 -14.34
CA ILE A 220 -16.06 27.93 -15.64
C ILE A 220 -14.59 27.51 -15.86
N SER A 221 -13.88 27.15 -14.78
CA SER A 221 -12.46 26.79 -14.82
C SER A 221 -12.23 25.44 -15.49
N ALA A 222 -11.02 25.22 -16.03
CA ALA A 222 -10.68 23.99 -16.72
C ALA A 222 -10.76 22.75 -15.82
N ARG A 223 -10.29 22.86 -14.56
CA ARG A 223 -10.20 21.72 -13.62
C ARG A 223 -11.59 21.11 -13.31
N PRO A 224 -12.62 21.86 -12.86
CA PRO A 224 -13.96 21.31 -12.66
C PRO A 224 -14.60 20.77 -13.94
N LYS A 225 -14.38 21.43 -15.10
CA LYS A 225 -14.91 20.95 -16.40
C LYS A 225 -14.34 19.60 -16.81
N LEU A 226 -13.02 19.42 -16.69
CA LEU A 226 -12.36 18.16 -17.01
C LEU A 226 -12.81 17.05 -16.06
N LEU A 227 -12.93 17.35 -14.77
CA LEU A 227 -13.43 16.39 -13.78
C LEU A 227 -14.89 16.01 -14.05
N PHE A 228 -15.74 16.97 -14.39
CA PHE A 228 -17.13 16.71 -14.80
C PHE A 228 -17.20 15.83 -16.04
N SER A 229 -16.38 16.10 -17.06
CA SER A 229 -16.30 15.25 -18.25
C SER A 229 -15.83 13.82 -17.95
N LEU A 230 -14.94 13.66 -16.95
CA LEU A 230 -14.46 12.34 -16.50
C LEU A 230 -15.54 11.57 -15.74
N LEU A 231 -16.32 12.25 -14.88
CA LEU A 231 -17.30 11.63 -14.00
C LEU A 231 -18.67 11.44 -14.65
N ARG A 232 -19.08 12.31 -15.57
CA ARG A 232 -20.42 12.23 -16.21
C ARG A 232 -20.75 10.84 -16.77
N PRO A 233 -19.84 10.12 -17.45
CA PRO A 233 -20.15 8.79 -18.00
C PRO A 233 -20.52 7.74 -16.95
N ILE A 234 -20.09 7.90 -15.69
CA ILE A 234 -20.42 6.95 -14.62
C ILE A 234 -21.76 7.25 -13.94
N ALA A 235 -22.42 8.37 -14.25
CA ALA A 235 -23.67 8.77 -13.61
C ALA A 235 -24.77 7.68 -13.73
N GLN A 236 -24.87 7.03 -14.89
CA GLN A 236 -25.82 5.94 -15.13
C GLN A 236 -25.61 4.68 -14.26
N LEU A 237 -24.43 4.55 -13.64
CA LEU A 237 -24.10 3.42 -12.76
C LEU A 237 -24.44 3.72 -11.30
N LEU A 238 -24.84 4.96 -10.99
CA LEU A 238 -25.13 5.37 -9.63
C LEU A 238 -26.55 4.94 -9.22
N PRO A 239 -26.75 4.52 -7.97
CA PRO A 239 -28.06 4.10 -7.48
C PRO A 239 -29.01 5.27 -7.18
N ALA A 240 -28.51 6.51 -7.17
CA ALA A 240 -29.23 7.74 -6.89
C ALA A 240 -28.39 8.94 -7.31
N ASP A 241 -28.98 10.14 -7.27
CA ASP A 241 -28.26 11.39 -7.43
C ASP A 241 -27.16 11.53 -6.36
N ILE A 242 -25.96 11.97 -6.78
CA ILE A 242 -24.85 12.25 -5.88
C ILE A 242 -24.26 13.61 -6.23
N THR A 243 -24.09 14.45 -5.21
CA THR A 243 -23.43 15.75 -5.33
C THR A 243 -22.05 15.71 -4.69
N PHE A 244 -21.05 16.12 -5.45
CA PHE A 244 -19.66 16.30 -5.02
C PHE A 244 -19.38 17.79 -4.83
N SER A 245 -19.05 18.19 -3.60
CA SER A 245 -18.53 19.53 -3.27
C SER A 245 -17.02 19.49 -3.30
N MET A 246 -16.39 20.33 -4.12
CA MET A 246 -14.95 20.25 -4.34
C MET A 246 -14.27 21.62 -4.39
N SER A 247 -13.06 21.63 -3.85
CA SER A 247 -12.09 22.70 -4.01
C SER A 247 -11.28 22.44 -5.27
N ASP A 248 -11.01 23.51 -6.02
CA ASP A 248 -10.12 23.46 -7.17
C ASP A 248 -8.76 24.11 -6.87
N HIS A 249 -8.43 24.29 -5.59
CA HIS A 249 -7.10 24.63 -5.11
C HIS A 249 -6.21 23.39 -4.96
N ASP A 250 -4.90 23.59 -4.98
CA ASP A 250 -3.92 22.50 -4.88
C ASP A 250 -3.74 21.98 -3.44
N LEU A 251 -4.16 22.77 -2.44
CA LEU A 251 -4.15 22.37 -1.03
C LEU A 251 -5.51 21.80 -0.65
N GLY A 252 -5.51 20.64 0.01
CA GLY A 252 -6.70 20.11 0.66
C GLY A 252 -7.13 21.00 1.82
N SER A 253 -8.35 21.55 1.76
CA SER A 253 -8.84 22.51 2.75
C SER A 253 -9.18 21.87 4.11
N TRP A 254 -9.33 20.54 4.15
CA TRP A 254 -9.73 19.79 5.35
C TRP A 254 -8.85 18.56 5.53
N ILE A 255 -8.09 18.56 6.63
CA ILE A 255 -7.25 17.44 7.04
C ILE A 255 -7.87 16.86 8.31
N LEU A 256 -8.18 15.56 8.29
CA LEU A 256 -8.63 14.85 9.48
C LEU A 256 -7.41 14.62 10.39
N GLY A 257 -7.46 15.15 11.61
CA GLY A 257 -6.43 14.88 12.62
C GLY A 257 -6.35 13.38 12.94
N ASP A 258 -5.17 12.88 13.30
CA ASP A 258 -5.01 11.46 13.64
C ASP A 258 -5.90 11.08 14.83
N ASP A 259 -5.96 11.92 15.87
CA ASP A 259 -6.82 11.71 17.04
C ASP A 259 -8.31 11.56 16.66
N GLN A 260 -8.81 12.44 15.78
CA GLN A 260 -10.17 12.37 15.24
C GLN A 260 -10.38 11.10 14.40
N LYS A 261 -9.40 10.77 13.56
CA LYS A 261 -9.42 9.57 12.73
C LYS A 261 -9.46 8.30 13.59
N GLN A 262 -8.60 8.18 14.60
CA GLN A 262 -8.58 7.02 15.50
C GLN A 262 -9.87 6.89 16.29
N ALA A 263 -10.44 8.00 16.76
CA ALA A 263 -11.74 8.00 17.44
C ALA A 263 -12.88 7.51 16.53
N ALA A 264 -12.88 7.95 15.27
CA ALA A 264 -13.82 7.49 14.26
C ALA A 264 -13.65 6.00 13.95
N LEU A 265 -12.43 5.53 13.69
CA LEU A 265 -12.15 4.11 13.43
C LEU A 265 -12.53 3.21 14.61
N SER A 266 -12.32 3.68 15.85
CA SER A 266 -12.73 2.96 17.05
C SER A 266 -14.26 2.85 17.14
N ALA A 267 -14.98 3.95 16.87
CA ALA A 267 -16.44 3.94 16.83
C ALA A 267 -16.99 2.99 15.75
N VAL A 268 -16.38 2.97 14.56
CA VAL A 268 -16.74 2.03 13.48
C VAL A 268 -16.55 0.59 13.93
N LYS A 269 -15.41 0.26 14.55
CA LYS A 269 -15.12 -1.08 15.06
C LYS A 269 -16.11 -1.53 16.15
N GLU A 270 -16.58 -0.59 16.97
CA GLU A 270 -17.57 -0.80 18.02
C GLU A 270 -19.02 -0.83 17.49
N GLY A 271 -19.24 -0.52 16.21
CA GLY A 271 -20.57 -0.49 15.61
C GLY A 271 -21.45 0.66 16.11
N ARG A 272 -20.86 1.79 16.53
CA ARG A 272 -21.59 2.95 17.03
C ARG A 272 -21.30 4.21 16.22
N TYR A 273 -22.20 5.19 16.31
CA TYR A 273 -22.01 6.51 15.73
C TYR A 273 -21.48 7.52 16.75
N LEU A 274 -20.70 8.48 16.26
CA LEU A 274 -20.28 9.67 16.98
C LEU A 274 -21.34 10.77 16.86
N SER A 275 -21.67 11.39 17.98
CA SER A 275 -22.55 12.57 18.02
C SER A 275 -21.75 13.86 17.77
N GLU A 276 -22.45 14.96 17.52
CA GLU A 276 -21.85 16.30 17.45
C GLU A 276 -21.06 16.63 18.74
N ALA A 277 -21.54 16.17 19.90
CA ALA A 277 -20.87 16.38 21.17
C ALA A 277 -19.55 15.60 21.28
N ASP A 278 -19.49 14.39 20.71
CA ASP A 278 -18.27 13.56 20.67
C ASP A 278 -17.23 14.14 19.71
N LEU A 279 -17.66 14.77 18.61
CA LEU A 279 -16.81 15.33 17.57
C LEU A 279 -16.23 16.70 17.95
N LYS A 280 -17.02 17.54 18.63
CA LYS A 280 -16.65 18.92 18.98
C LYS A 280 -15.27 19.07 19.64
N PRO A 281 -14.80 18.17 20.52
CA PRO A 281 -13.46 18.27 21.09
C PRO A 281 -12.32 18.07 20.07
N PHE A 282 -12.55 17.39 18.96
CA PHE A 282 -11.59 17.16 17.89
C PHE A 282 -11.59 18.30 16.85
N GLU A 283 -12.73 18.97 16.67
CA GLU A 283 -12.95 19.99 15.62
C GLU A 283 -12.54 21.42 16.01
N LYS A 284 -11.77 21.57 17.09
CA LYS A 284 -11.32 22.88 17.53
C LYS A 284 -10.24 23.42 16.59
N LYS A 285 -10.31 24.71 16.23
CA LYS A 285 -9.24 25.44 15.46
C LYS A 285 -7.85 25.31 16.11
N GLU A 286 -7.86 25.11 17.43
CA GLU A 286 -6.72 24.67 18.24
C GLU A 286 -7.20 23.39 18.93
N GLY A 287 -6.90 22.24 18.32
CA GLY A 287 -7.23 20.91 18.85
C GLY A 287 -6.61 20.67 20.23
N ARG A 288 -6.88 19.51 20.85
CA ARG A 288 -6.32 19.12 22.16
C ARG A 288 -4.78 19.23 22.24
N GLN A 289 -4.11 19.23 21.09
CA GLN A 289 -2.71 19.64 20.90
C GLN A 289 -2.66 20.64 19.73
N PRO A 290 -2.19 21.89 19.92
CA PRO A 290 -2.29 22.96 18.92
C PRO A 290 -1.25 22.84 17.79
N VAL A 291 -1.22 21.73 17.07
CA VAL A 291 -0.36 21.53 15.89
C VAL A 291 -1.22 21.70 14.62
N LYS A 292 -0.85 22.66 13.77
CA LYS A 292 -1.63 23.06 12.58
C LYS A 292 -1.18 22.32 11.32
N GLY A 293 -2.10 22.17 10.36
CA GLY A 293 -1.82 21.66 9.02
C GLY A 293 -1.54 20.16 9.01
N LEU A 294 -0.70 19.70 8.07
CA LEU A 294 -0.42 18.27 7.86
C LEU A 294 0.14 17.56 9.11
N VAL A 295 0.74 18.29 10.05
CA VAL A 295 1.26 17.73 11.30
C VAL A 295 0.15 17.08 12.13
N SER A 296 -1.08 17.64 12.12
CA SER A 296 -2.17 17.07 12.92
C SER A 296 -2.61 15.69 12.42
N ALA A 297 -2.31 15.34 11.16
CA ALA A 297 -2.57 14.02 10.61
C ALA A 297 -1.50 12.97 10.97
N CYS A 298 -0.38 13.39 11.56
CA CYS A 298 0.64 12.47 12.04
C CYS A 298 0.23 11.89 13.40
N PRO A 299 0.38 10.58 13.63
CA PRO A 299 0.15 9.99 14.95
C PRO A 299 1.08 10.59 16.00
N GLU A 300 0.58 10.72 17.24
CA GLU A 300 1.36 11.25 18.35
C GLU A 300 2.64 10.45 18.59
N GLY A 301 3.74 11.15 18.89
CA GLY A 301 5.04 10.53 19.14
C GLY A 301 5.84 10.15 17.88
N THR A 302 5.26 10.24 16.69
CA THR A 302 5.99 10.01 15.42
C THR A 302 6.98 11.16 15.15
N PRO A 303 8.03 10.93 14.33
CA PRO A 303 8.96 11.99 13.94
C PRO A 303 8.26 13.20 13.30
N GLY A 304 7.25 12.97 12.45
CA GLY A 304 6.45 14.03 11.82
C GLY A 304 5.69 14.88 12.85
N TRP A 305 5.07 14.23 13.84
CA TRP A 305 4.41 14.88 14.96
C TRP A 305 5.38 15.66 15.83
N ASN A 306 6.43 15.01 16.33
CA ASN A 306 7.43 15.60 17.23
C ASN A 306 8.12 16.80 16.60
N ARG A 307 8.46 16.72 15.31
CA ARG A 307 9.06 17.83 14.57
C ARG A 307 8.10 19.02 14.45
N GLY A 308 6.82 18.75 14.21
CA GLY A 308 5.82 19.81 14.13
C GLY A 308 5.53 20.47 15.48
N VAL A 309 5.51 19.69 16.56
CA VAL A 309 5.43 20.19 17.96
C VAL A 309 6.66 21.02 18.30
N ALA A 310 7.86 20.53 18.00
CA ALA A 310 9.10 21.26 18.24
C ALA A 310 9.13 22.60 17.48
N LYS A 311 8.68 22.61 16.22
CA LYS A 311 8.55 23.85 15.42
C LYS A 311 7.56 24.84 16.05
N ARG A 312 6.43 24.36 16.56
CA ARG A 312 5.42 25.19 17.26
C ARG A 312 6.00 25.80 18.54
N ASP A 313 6.72 25.00 19.32
CA ASP A 313 7.24 25.38 20.63
C ASP A 313 8.57 26.15 20.54
N GLY A 314 9.06 26.44 19.33
CA GLY A 314 10.33 27.12 19.10
C GLY A 314 11.55 26.31 19.56
N LEU A 315 11.38 24.99 19.74
CA LEU A 315 12.44 24.09 20.13
C LEU A 315 13.38 23.85 18.94
N PRO A 316 14.68 23.63 19.20
CA PRO A 316 15.61 23.23 18.15
C PRO A 316 15.11 21.93 17.53
N LEU A 317 14.89 21.97 16.22
CA LEU A 317 14.67 20.76 15.45
C LEU A 317 16.01 20.03 15.40
N ASP A 318 16.04 18.74 15.75
CA ASP A 318 17.23 17.93 15.53
C ASP A 318 17.70 18.12 14.09
N GLN A 319 18.84 18.80 13.94
CA GLN A 319 19.50 18.92 12.65
C GLN A 319 20.13 17.55 12.40
N PRO A 320 19.93 16.94 11.22
CA PRO A 320 20.76 15.80 10.86
C PRO A 320 22.21 16.24 11.00
N SER A 321 22.97 15.52 11.82
CA SER A 321 24.35 15.90 12.14
C SER A 321 25.14 16.10 10.84
N PRO A 322 25.97 17.15 10.72
CA PRO A 322 26.71 17.43 9.49
C PRO A 322 27.72 16.31 9.24
N GLY A 323 27.28 15.33 8.44
CA GLY A 323 27.93 14.03 8.24
C GLY A 323 26.94 12.97 7.73
N GLU A 324 25.66 13.08 8.06
CA GLU A 324 24.59 12.29 7.45
C GLU A 324 24.24 12.90 6.09
N SER A 325 24.95 12.47 5.04
CA SER A 325 24.48 12.71 3.67
C SER A 325 23.12 12.03 3.51
N LEU A 326 22.09 12.82 3.21
CA LEU A 326 20.74 12.38 2.88
C LEU A 326 20.78 11.32 1.77
N SER A 327 20.73 10.03 2.13
CA SER A 327 20.30 8.99 1.18
C SER A 327 18.79 9.08 1.09
N PHE A 328 18.33 9.97 0.21
CA PHE A 328 16.92 10.14 -0.11
C PHE A 328 16.36 8.86 -0.77
N ALA A 329 15.07 8.62 -0.52
CA ALA A 329 14.16 7.69 -1.19
C ALA A 329 14.14 6.23 -0.72
N ALA A 330 13.32 5.94 0.30
CA ALA A 330 12.42 4.78 0.33
C ALA A 330 11.43 4.90 1.49
N GLU A 331 10.50 5.85 1.45
CA GLU A 331 9.32 5.81 2.34
C GLU A 331 8.10 6.37 1.61
N LEU A 332 7.53 5.50 0.78
CA LEU A 332 6.12 5.48 0.38
C LEU A 332 5.81 4.04 -0.04
N MET A 333 5.33 3.24 0.91
CA MET A 333 4.45 2.09 0.69
C MET A 333 3.31 2.16 1.68
#